data_AF-A0A1Q7R1D2-F1
#
_entry.id   AF-A0A1Q7R1D2-F1
#
_cell.length_a   1.000
_cell.length_b   1.000
_cell.length_c   1.000
_cell.angle_alpha   90.00
_cell.angle_beta   90.00
_cell.angle_gamma   90.00
#
_symmetry.space_group_name_H-M   'P 1'
#
loop_
_entity.id
_entity.type
_entity.pdbx_description
1 polymer ?
#
loop_
_entity_poly.entity_id
_entity_poly.type
_entity_poly.pdbx_seq_one_letter_code
_entity_poly.pdbx_strand_id
1 'polypeptide(L)'
;MTEDYYRKLGVRVDATADQIHQAYRALAMRYHPDRNRLPEAPRLMAGINEAYEILGKPAKRAAYDRTHSQRDESVDEAVLGGARNILLNQAWTVVADHPGEIVLKNGSRWTNIGLVPIVDTSTVNRFHSRARGFCAVLGLRVTPPLRLPSDAVAVIDLMHSRLYAGDFPDATYRGLFKPFL
;
A
#
# COMPACT_ATOMS: atom_id res chain seq x y z
N MET A 1 -18.99 -7.65 0.34
CA MET A 1 -17.57 -7.32 0.18
C MET A 1 -17.39 -5.85 0.51
N THR A 2 -16.76 -5.52 1.64
CA THR A 2 -16.55 -4.13 2.06
C THR A 2 -15.39 -3.57 1.23
N GLU A 3 -15.73 -2.89 0.13
CA GLU A 3 -14.80 -2.12 -0.69
C GLU A 3 -14.30 -0.91 0.13
N ASP A 4 -12.98 -0.73 0.18
CA ASP A 4 -12.30 0.31 0.94
C ASP A 4 -12.78 1.73 0.54
N TYR A 5 -13.34 2.49 1.48
CA TYR A 5 -13.91 3.82 1.24
C TYR A 5 -12.86 4.85 0.84
N TYR A 6 -11.62 4.74 1.34
CA TYR A 6 -10.53 5.61 0.90
C TYR A 6 -10.21 5.36 -0.56
N ARG A 7 -10.23 4.08 -0.98
CA ARG A 7 -10.06 3.70 -2.40
C ARG A 7 -11.21 4.17 -3.28
N LYS A 8 -12.47 4.12 -2.80
CA LYS A 8 -13.63 4.62 -3.56
C LYS A 8 -13.53 6.12 -3.85
N LEU A 9 -12.99 6.89 -2.91
CA LEU A 9 -12.73 8.33 -3.11
C LEU A 9 -11.38 8.62 -3.79
N GLY A 10 -10.53 7.61 -3.99
CA GLY A 10 -9.21 7.78 -4.59
C GLY A 10 -8.25 8.61 -3.73
N VAL A 11 -8.45 8.60 -2.41
CA VAL A 11 -7.61 9.32 -1.44
C VAL A 11 -6.87 8.34 -0.55
N ARG A 12 -5.84 8.84 0.14
CA ARG A 12 -5.05 8.06 1.10
C ARG A 12 -5.75 8.02 2.46
N VAL A 13 -5.39 7.03 3.29
CA VAL A 13 -5.91 6.90 4.67
C VAL A 13 -5.54 8.09 5.57
N ASP A 14 -4.41 8.74 5.27
CA ASP A 14 -3.91 9.95 5.92
C ASP A 14 -4.53 11.24 5.36
N ALA A 15 -5.48 11.15 4.43
CA ALA A 15 -6.10 12.32 3.82
C ALA A 15 -6.82 13.18 4.87
N THR A 16 -6.60 14.49 4.77
CA THR A 16 -7.32 15.50 5.56
C THR A 16 -8.80 15.54 5.19
N ALA A 17 -9.64 16.10 6.07
CA ALA A 17 -11.06 16.29 5.79
C ALA A 17 -11.28 17.10 4.48
N ASP A 18 -10.44 18.11 4.24
CA ASP A 18 -10.50 18.93 3.04
C ASP A 18 -10.17 18.13 1.77
N GLN A 19 -9.17 17.26 1.82
CA GLN A 19 -8.83 16.37 0.70
C GLN A 19 -9.95 15.38 0.40
N ILE A 20 -10.60 14.83 1.43
CA ILE A 20 -11.76 13.94 1.28
C ILE A 20 -12.94 14.69 0.64
N HIS A 21 -13.21 15.91 1.10
CA HIS A 21 -14.27 16.76 0.56
C HIS A 21 -14.00 17.17 -0.90
N GLN A 22 -12.76 17.51 -1.23
CA GLN A 22 -12.37 17.88 -2.59
C GLN A 22 -12.49 16.69 -3.55
N ALA A 23 -12.02 15.51 -3.14
CA ALA A 23 -12.12 14.29 -3.93
C ALA A 23 -13.58 13.90 -4.20
N TYR A 24 -14.43 13.95 -3.17
CA TYR A 24 -15.85 13.71 -3.31
C TYR A 24 -16.49 14.65 -4.35
N ARG A 25 -16.25 15.96 -4.26
CA ARG A 25 -16.82 16.94 -5.21
C ARG A 25 -16.37 16.66 -6.64
N ALA A 26 -15.09 16.37 -6.86
CA ALA A 26 -14.57 16.07 -8.18
C ALA A 26 -15.23 14.82 -8.80
N LEU A 27 -15.37 13.76 -7.99
CA LEU A 27 -16.00 12.50 -8.41
C LEU A 27 -17.51 12.66 -8.63
N ALA A 28 -18.20 13.38 -7.74
CA ALA A 28 -19.62 13.65 -7.85
C ALA A 28 -19.96 14.41 -9.14
N MET A 29 -19.16 15.41 -9.52
CA MET A 29 -19.36 16.10 -10.80
C MET A 29 -19.10 15.19 -12.02
N ARG A 30 -18.15 14.27 -11.91
CA ARG A 30 -17.77 13.34 -12.99
C ARG A 30 -18.82 12.24 -13.20
N TYR A 31 -19.46 11.77 -12.14
CA TYR A 31 -20.38 10.63 -12.17
C TYR A 31 -21.85 11.02 -11.89
N HIS A 32 -22.17 12.32 -11.91
CA HIS A 32 -23.55 12.79 -11.74
C HIS A 32 -24.46 12.20 -12.84
N PRO A 33 -25.63 11.63 -12.48
CA PRO A 33 -26.53 10.99 -13.46
C PRO A 33 -26.99 11.95 -14.57
N ASP A 34 -27.16 13.24 -14.27
CA ASP A 34 -27.55 14.25 -15.26
C ASP A 34 -26.44 14.56 -16.28
N ARG A 35 -25.17 14.32 -15.93
CA ARG A 35 -24.00 14.70 -16.74
C ARG A 35 -23.29 13.50 -17.35
N ASN A 36 -23.49 12.31 -16.79
CA ASN A 36 -22.82 11.09 -17.18
C ASN A 36 -23.84 9.99 -17.51
N ARG A 37 -23.91 9.63 -18.79
CA ARG A 37 -24.84 8.61 -19.32
C ARG A 37 -24.26 7.20 -19.38
N LEU A 38 -23.07 6.97 -18.81
CA LEU A 38 -22.49 5.63 -18.76
C LEU A 38 -23.38 4.71 -17.90
N PRO A 39 -23.62 3.46 -18.34
CA PRO A 39 -24.42 2.50 -17.58
C PRO A 39 -23.89 2.26 -16.15
N GLU A 40 -22.56 2.34 -15.95
CA GLU A 40 -21.95 2.20 -14.63
C GLU A 40 -22.01 3.45 -13.73
N ALA A 41 -22.32 4.63 -14.27
CA ALA A 41 -22.26 5.89 -13.52
C ALA A 41 -23.14 5.91 -12.25
N PRO A 42 -24.38 5.39 -12.26
CA PRO A 42 -25.19 5.32 -11.04
C PRO A 42 -24.56 4.45 -9.94
N ARG A 43 -23.97 3.31 -10.32
CA ARG A 43 -23.31 2.41 -9.38
C ARG A 43 -22.05 3.02 -8.79
N LEU A 44 -21.23 3.67 -9.63
CA LEU A 44 -20.04 4.39 -9.17
C LEU A 44 -20.40 5.54 -8.24
N MET A 45 -21.41 6.34 -8.60
CA MET A 45 -21.90 7.45 -7.78
C MET A 45 -22.44 6.97 -6.43
N ALA A 46 -23.17 5.85 -6.39
CA ALA A 46 -23.61 5.25 -5.14
C ALA A 46 -22.44 4.87 -4.23
N GLY A 47 -21.38 4.27 -4.79
CA GLY A 47 -20.16 3.95 -4.04
C GLY A 47 -19.41 5.18 -3.52
N ILE A 48 -19.35 6.26 -4.32
CA ILE A 48 -18.74 7.54 -3.92
C ILE A 48 -19.52 8.18 -2.78
N ASN A 49 -20.85 8.19 -2.85
CA ASN A 49 -21.71 8.73 -1.79
C ASN A 49 -21.58 7.94 -0.50
N GLU A 50 -21.57 6.61 -0.57
CA GLU A 50 -21.38 5.74 0.59
C GLU A 50 -20.03 6.02 1.27
N ALA A 51 -18.96 6.12 0.49
CA ALA A 51 -17.63 6.41 1.01
C ALA A 51 -17.57 7.78 1.71
N TYR A 52 -18.18 8.80 1.11
CA TYR A 52 -18.23 10.14 1.69
C TYR A 52 -19.07 10.20 2.96
N GLU A 53 -20.18 9.46 3.03
CA GLU A 53 -21.03 9.40 4.21
C GLU A 53 -20.29 8.83 5.43
N ILE A 54 -19.32 7.94 5.21
CA ILE A 54 -18.47 7.39 6.26
C ILE A 54 -17.25 8.28 6.53
N LEU A 55 -16.48 8.64 5.50
CA LEU A 55 -15.20 9.35 5.66
C LEU A 55 -15.35 10.85 5.91
N GLY A 56 -16.43 11.47 5.44
CA GLY A 56 -16.70 12.89 5.64
C GLY A 56 -17.18 13.23 7.05
N LYS A 57 -17.63 12.25 7.83
CA LYS A 57 -18.10 12.45 9.21
C LYS A 57 -17.03 12.00 10.21
N PRO A 58 -16.45 12.90 11.04
CA PRO A 58 -15.33 12.56 11.92
C PRO A 58 -15.57 11.33 12.81
N ALA A 59 -16.76 11.20 13.40
CA ALA A 59 -17.10 10.06 14.26
C ALA A 59 -17.22 8.74 13.47
N LYS A 60 -17.78 8.77 12.26
CA LYS A 60 -17.91 7.57 11.41
C LYS A 60 -16.57 7.17 10.81
N ARG A 61 -15.76 8.15 10.39
CA ARG A 61 -14.39 7.95 9.96
C ARG A 61 -13.57 7.28 11.07
N ALA A 62 -13.60 7.81 12.29
CA ALA A 62 -12.89 7.21 13.41
C ALA A 62 -13.34 5.76 13.70
N ALA A 63 -14.64 5.45 13.60
CA ALA A 63 -15.13 4.09 13.76
C ALA A 63 -14.71 3.16 12.62
N TYR A 64 -14.68 3.68 11.39
CA TYR A 64 -14.20 2.97 10.22
C TYR A 64 -12.69 2.71 10.30
N ASP A 65 -11.90 3.71 10.69
CA ASP A 65 -10.44 3.61 10.80
C ASP A 65 -10.03 2.53 11.82
N ARG A 66 -10.77 2.38 12.93
CA ARG A 66 -10.54 1.30 13.91
C ARG A 66 -10.74 -0.11 13.35
N THR A 67 -11.71 -0.31 12.46
CA THR A 67 -11.98 -1.64 11.87
C THR A 67 -11.16 -1.87 10.60
N HIS A 68 -10.84 -0.80 9.89
CA HIS A 68 -9.94 -0.80 8.73
C HIS A 68 -8.52 -1.16 9.15
N SER A 69 -8.00 -0.57 10.23
CA SER A 69 -6.65 -0.87 10.75
C SER A 69 -6.49 -2.35 11.16
N GLN A 70 -7.49 -2.92 11.83
CA GLN A 70 -7.47 -4.34 12.24
C GLN A 70 -7.48 -5.30 11.04
N ARG A 71 -8.13 -4.90 9.94
CA ARG A 71 -8.20 -5.70 8.72
C ARG A 71 -6.89 -5.65 7.94
N ASP A 72 -6.27 -4.48 7.84
CA ASP A 72 -4.95 -4.32 7.23
C ASP A 72 -3.89 -5.08 8.04
N GLU A 73 -3.90 -4.98 9.38
CA GLU A 73 -3.01 -5.75 10.27
C GLU A 73 -3.13 -7.27 10.04
N SER A 74 -4.34 -7.82 9.84
CA SER A 74 -4.52 -9.26 9.61
C SER A 74 -3.99 -9.77 8.27
N VAL A 75 -3.99 -8.91 7.24
CA VAL A 75 -3.44 -9.23 5.90
C VAL A 75 -1.93 -9.03 5.90
N ASP A 76 -1.47 -7.97 6.54
CA ASP A 76 -0.05 -7.69 6.77
C ASP A 76 0.59 -8.82 7.57
N GLU A 77 -0.04 -9.31 8.64
CA GLU A 77 0.45 -10.44 9.43
C GLU A 77 0.48 -11.75 8.63
N ALA A 78 -0.50 -12.01 7.76
CA ALA A 78 -0.51 -13.23 6.94
C ALA A 78 0.64 -13.27 5.91
N VAL A 79 0.89 -12.14 5.23
CA VAL A 79 1.92 -12.04 4.17
C VAL A 79 3.30 -11.80 4.76
N LEU A 80 3.42 -10.83 5.68
CA LEU A 80 4.67 -10.54 6.38
C LEU A 80 5.01 -11.63 7.38
N GLY A 81 4.06 -12.37 7.95
CA GLY A 81 4.35 -13.54 8.79
C GLY A 81 5.02 -14.66 8.01
N GLY A 82 4.55 -14.93 6.79
CA GLY A 82 5.23 -15.83 5.86
C GLY A 82 6.64 -15.37 5.51
N ALA A 83 6.80 -14.08 5.17
CA ALA A 83 8.11 -13.48 4.92
C ALA A 83 9.01 -13.55 6.15
N ARG A 84 8.53 -13.10 7.30
CA ARG A 84 9.24 -13.08 8.59
C ARG A 84 9.77 -14.46 8.95
N ASN A 85 8.98 -15.52 8.78
CA ASN A 85 9.44 -16.89 9.03
C ASN A 85 10.58 -17.32 8.08
N ILE A 86 10.47 -17.01 6.79
CA ILE A 86 11.54 -17.30 5.81
C ILE A 86 12.83 -16.53 6.15
N LEU A 87 12.69 -15.28 6.57
CA LEU A 87 13.79 -14.34 6.83
C LEU A 87 14.53 -14.65 8.14
N LEU A 88 13.80 -14.96 9.21
CA LEU A 88 14.38 -15.32 10.51
C LEU A 88 15.22 -16.61 10.43
N ASN A 89 14.83 -17.56 9.57
CA ASN A 89 15.58 -18.78 9.34
C ASN A 89 16.92 -18.56 8.59
N GLN A 90 17.19 -17.34 8.12
CA GLN A 90 18.41 -16.96 7.38
C GLN A 90 19.32 -16.00 8.16
N ALA A 91 19.25 -16.02 9.50
CA ALA A 91 20.05 -15.18 10.41
C ALA A 91 19.81 -13.66 10.28
N TRP A 92 18.67 -13.24 9.71
CA TRP A 92 18.25 -11.85 9.76
C TRP A 92 17.57 -11.53 11.09
N THR A 93 17.91 -10.38 11.67
CA THR A 93 17.32 -9.89 12.92
C THR A 93 16.39 -8.73 12.62
N VAL A 94 15.18 -8.73 13.20
CA VAL A 94 14.23 -7.61 13.14
C VAL A 94 14.79 -6.46 13.98
N VAL A 95 14.94 -5.28 13.36
CA VAL A 95 15.42 -4.05 13.99
C VAL A 95 14.26 -3.07 14.24
N ALA A 96 13.25 -3.08 13.38
CA ALA A 96 12.00 -2.35 13.56
C ALA A 96 10.84 -3.15 12.97
N ASP A 97 9.70 -3.09 13.65
CA ASP A 97 8.44 -3.72 13.25
C ASP A 97 7.36 -2.64 13.28
N HIS A 98 6.93 -2.21 12.11
CA HIS A 98 5.90 -1.21 11.89
C HIS A 98 4.70 -1.87 11.19
N PRO A 99 3.47 -1.35 11.35
CA PRO A 99 2.33 -1.86 10.57
C PRO A 99 2.64 -1.86 9.07
N GLY A 100 2.58 -3.05 8.45
CA GLY A 100 2.87 -3.27 7.04
C GLY A 100 4.35 -3.14 6.64
N GLU A 101 5.30 -3.02 7.57
CA GLU A 101 6.71 -2.75 7.27
C GLU A 101 7.67 -3.31 8.33
N ILE A 102 8.67 -4.08 7.90
CA ILE A 102 9.69 -4.68 8.77
C ILE A 102 11.08 -4.32 8.26
N VAL A 103 11.90 -3.78 9.15
CA VAL A 103 13.31 -3.49 8.90
C VAL A 103 14.17 -4.57 9.54
N LEU A 104 15.06 -5.17 8.75
CA LEU A 104 15.89 -6.29 9.15
C LEU A 104 17.38 -5.99 8.91
N LYS A 105 18.23 -6.63 9.70
CA LYS A 105 19.70 -6.60 9.50
C LYS A 105 20.32 -8.00 9.51
N ASN A 106 21.41 -8.16 8.78
CA ASN A 106 22.29 -9.32 8.84
C ASN A 106 23.75 -8.85 8.69
N GLY A 107 24.49 -8.82 9.79
CA GLY A 107 25.82 -8.18 9.84
C GLY A 107 25.74 -6.69 9.49
N SER A 108 26.44 -6.28 8.43
CA SER A 108 26.42 -4.90 7.89
C SER A 108 25.28 -4.65 6.90
N ARG A 109 24.52 -5.69 6.51
CA ARG A 109 23.45 -5.59 5.52
C ARG A 109 22.14 -5.18 6.19
N TRP A 110 21.38 -4.34 5.48
CA TRP A 110 20.07 -3.86 5.90
C TRP A 110 19.05 -4.15 4.81
N THR A 111 17.84 -4.52 5.19
CA THR A 111 16.73 -4.60 4.27
C THR A 111 15.46 -4.04 4.89
N ASN A 112 14.64 -3.40 4.07
CA ASN A 112 13.31 -2.94 4.45
C ASN A 112 12.27 -3.61 3.56
N ILE A 113 11.34 -4.35 4.17
CA ILE A 113 10.32 -5.12 3.46
C ILE A 113 8.97 -4.67 3.99
N GLY A 114 8.02 -4.36 3.11
CA GLY A 114 6.66 -4.13 3.56
C GLY A 114 5.60 -4.56 2.59
N LEU A 115 4.42 -4.84 3.14
CA LEU A 115 3.19 -5.00 2.40
C LEU A 115 2.39 -3.72 2.57
N VAL A 116 2.00 -3.13 1.45
CA VAL A 116 1.15 -1.94 1.46
C VAL A 116 0.01 -2.08 0.47
N PRO A 117 -1.20 -1.61 0.81
CA PRO A 117 -2.34 -1.64 -0.10
C PRO A 117 -2.09 -0.95 -1.44
N ILE A 118 -1.39 0.19 -1.41
CA ILE A 118 -1.15 1.05 -2.57
C ILE A 118 0.32 1.47 -2.57
N VAL A 119 1.01 1.21 -3.68
CA VAL A 119 2.37 1.66 -3.92
C VAL A 119 2.34 2.82 -4.92
N ASP A 120 2.86 3.96 -4.48
CA ASP A 120 3.17 5.12 -5.29
C ASP A 120 4.62 5.56 -5.02
N THR A 121 5.10 6.58 -5.74
CA THR A 121 6.47 7.09 -5.57
C THR A 121 6.76 7.58 -4.14
N SER A 122 5.76 8.12 -3.42
CA SER A 122 5.93 8.57 -2.04
C SER A 122 6.11 7.41 -1.08
N THR A 123 5.37 6.31 -1.30
CA THR A 123 5.52 5.06 -0.56
C THR A 123 6.93 4.51 -0.75
N VAL A 124 7.41 4.42 -1.99
CA VAL A 124 8.77 3.94 -2.30
C VAL A 124 9.85 4.77 -1.59
N ASN A 125 9.74 6.11 -1.65
CA ASN A 125 10.70 7.00 -1.00
C ASN A 125 10.70 6.86 0.53
N ARG A 126 9.53 6.69 1.15
CA ARG A 126 9.42 6.46 2.59
C ARG A 126 10.18 5.21 3.00
N PHE A 127 9.94 4.09 2.31
CA PHE A 127 10.61 2.83 2.61
C PHE A 127 12.12 2.91 2.39
N HIS A 128 12.56 3.52 1.28
CA HIS A 128 13.99 3.72 1.00
C HIS A 128 14.70 4.57 2.07
N SER A 129 14.03 5.59 2.60
CA SER A 129 14.62 6.45 3.64
C SER A 129 14.88 5.74 4.99
N ARG A 130 14.24 4.59 5.23
CA ARG A 130 14.25 3.88 6.52
C ARG A 130 15.30 2.78 6.61
N ALA A 131 15.90 2.36 5.50
CA ALA A 131 17.01 1.42 5.51
C ALA A 131 18.07 1.81 4.48
N ARG A 132 19.34 1.74 4.88
CA ARG A 132 20.48 2.07 4.01
C ARG A 132 20.83 0.98 2.98
N GLY A 133 20.11 -0.14 2.98
CA GLY A 133 20.36 -1.28 2.09
C GLY A 133 19.24 -1.46 1.08
N PHE A 134 18.94 -2.72 0.77
CA PHE A 134 17.91 -3.04 -0.22
C PHE A 134 16.50 -2.83 0.34
N CYS A 135 15.56 -2.45 -0.50
CA CYS A 135 14.18 -2.29 -0.11
C CYS A 135 13.25 -3.06 -1.06
N ALA A 136 12.29 -3.80 -0.50
CA ALA A 136 11.22 -4.42 -1.25
C ALA A 136 9.85 -3.96 -0.74
N VAL A 137 9.05 -3.37 -1.62
CA VAL A 137 7.67 -2.97 -1.33
C VAL A 137 6.72 -3.89 -2.08
N LEU A 138 5.99 -4.72 -1.37
CA LEU A 138 4.95 -5.58 -1.90
C LEU A 138 3.65 -4.78 -1.91
N GLY A 139 2.99 -4.73 -3.06
CA GLY A 139 1.82 -3.90 -3.30
C GLY A 139 0.64 -4.71 -3.82
N LEU A 140 -0.56 -4.47 -3.27
CA LEU A 140 -1.80 -4.96 -3.88
C LEU A 140 -2.22 -4.10 -5.09
N ARG A 141 -1.79 -2.84 -5.14
CA ARG A 141 -2.01 -1.96 -6.29
C ARG A 141 -0.81 -1.04 -6.48
N VAL A 142 -0.21 -1.07 -7.66
CA VAL A 142 0.85 -0.14 -8.04
C VAL A 142 0.27 1.00 -8.88
N THR A 143 0.59 2.25 -8.54
CA THR A 143 0.10 3.45 -9.22
C THR A 143 1.21 4.05 -10.11
N PRO A 144 1.22 3.77 -11.43
CA PRO A 144 2.21 4.36 -12.33
C PRO A 144 1.90 5.83 -12.68
N PRO A 145 2.92 6.63 -13.08
CA PRO A 145 4.32 6.25 -13.20
C PRO A 145 5.01 6.11 -11.83
N LEU A 146 5.77 5.04 -11.67
CA LEU A 146 6.55 4.77 -10.46
C LEU A 146 8.00 5.22 -10.67
N ARG A 147 8.51 6.13 -9.83
CA ARG A 147 9.93 6.52 -9.84
C ARG A 147 10.64 5.79 -8.71
N LEU A 148 11.60 4.94 -9.07
CA LEU A 148 12.47 4.27 -8.11
C LEU A 148 13.67 5.18 -7.80
N PRO A 149 14.01 5.42 -6.52
CA PRO A 149 15.08 6.32 -6.14
C PRO A 149 16.48 5.73 -6.41
N SER A 150 16.59 4.40 -6.48
CA SER A 150 17.81 3.67 -6.85
C SER A 150 17.46 2.26 -7.35
N ASP A 151 18.47 1.55 -7.84
CA ASP A 151 18.44 0.13 -8.18
C ASP A 151 18.25 -0.78 -6.95
N ALA A 152 18.62 -0.28 -5.77
CA ALA A 152 18.41 -0.96 -4.49
C ALA A 152 16.95 -0.99 -4.01
N VAL A 153 15.98 -0.63 -4.86
CA VAL A 153 14.55 -0.70 -4.53
C VAL A 153 13.79 -1.55 -5.54
N ALA A 154 13.01 -2.50 -5.02
CA ALA A 154 12.08 -3.32 -5.78
C ALA A 154 10.65 -3.07 -5.30
N VAL A 155 9.73 -3.02 -6.25
CA VAL A 155 8.29 -3.05 -5.98
C VAL A 155 7.69 -4.28 -6.65
N ILE A 156 6.98 -5.10 -5.88
CA ILE A 156 6.33 -6.32 -6.34
C ILE A 156 4.83 -6.06 -6.36
N ASP A 157 4.23 -6.01 -7.54
CA ASP A 157 2.78 -5.99 -7.72
C ASP A 157 2.24 -7.41 -7.57
N LEU A 158 1.66 -7.69 -6.41
CA LEU A 158 1.14 -9.01 -6.06
C LEU A 158 -0.11 -9.38 -6.88
N MET A 159 -0.88 -8.39 -7.35
CA MET A 159 -2.12 -8.65 -8.09
C MET A 159 -1.86 -8.94 -9.57
N HIS A 160 -0.80 -8.37 -10.13
CA HIS A 160 -0.46 -8.54 -11.54
C HIS A 160 0.81 -9.37 -11.77
N SER A 161 1.43 -9.89 -10.71
CA SER A 161 2.70 -10.62 -10.76
C SER A 161 3.79 -9.84 -11.51
N ARG A 162 3.93 -8.54 -11.22
CA ARG A 162 4.91 -7.66 -11.86
C ARG A 162 5.99 -7.22 -10.89
N LEU A 163 7.23 -7.23 -11.36
CA LEU A 163 8.37 -6.66 -10.65
C LEU A 163 8.75 -5.31 -11.28
N TYR A 164 8.80 -4.28 -10.45
CA TYR A 164 9.38 -2.98 -10.77
C TYR A 164 10.65 -2.83 -9.95
N ALA A 165 11.81 -3.19 -10.50
CA ALA A 165 13.07 -3.14 -9.79
C ALA A 165 14.22 -2.72 -10.71
N GLY A 166 15.29 -2.22 -10.10
CA GLY A 166 16.62 -2.29 -10.71
C GLY A 166 17.22 -3.68 -10.50
N ASP A 167 18.56 -3.76 -10.45
CA ASP A 167 19.24 -5.02 -10.16
C ASP A 167 19.30 -5.32 -8.65
N PHE A 168 19.07 -6.59 -8.29
CA PHE A 168 19.34 -7.04 -6.93
C PHE A 168 20.84 -6.84 -6.62
N PRO A 169 21.20 -6.24 -5.47
CA PRO A 169 22.59 -5.91 -5.15
C PRO A 169 23.52 -7.13 -5.15
N ASP A 170 23.00 -8.29 -4.73
CA ASP A 170 23.72 -9.56 -4.73
C ASP A 170 22.79 -10.79 -4.67
N ALA A 171 23.40 -11.98 -4.72
CA ALA A 171 22.71 -13.26 -4.63
C ALA A 171 22.01 -13.48 -3.27
N THR A 172 22.45 -12.81 -2.20
CA THR A 172 21.79 -12.90 -0.89
C THR A 172 20.41 -12.23 -0.96
N TYR A 173 20.33 -10.99 -1.46
CA TYR A 173 19.03 -10.33 -1.63
C TYR A 173 18.15 -11.07 -2.64
N ARG A 174 18.71 -11.55 -3.76
CA ARG A 174 17.95 -12.33 -4.73
C ARG A 174 17.36 -13.60 -4.12
N GLY A 175 18.14 -14.33 -3.31
CA GLY A 175 17.67 -15.52 -2.60
C GLY A 175 16.59 -15.19 -1.57
N LEU A 176 16.72 -14.06 -0.88
CA LEU A 176 15.76 -13.54 0.09
C LEU A 176 14.37 -13.33 -0.52
N PHE A 177 14.33 -12.76 -1.73
CA PHE A 177 13.08 -12.38 -2.39
C PHE A 177 12.56 -13.39 -3.41
N LYS A 178 13.34 -14.41 -3.75
CA LYS A 178 12.93 -15.48 -4.67
C LYS A 178 11.54 -16.08 -4.37
N PRO A 179 11.09 -16.26 -3.12
CA PRO A 179 9.74 -16.78 -2.85
C PRO A 179 8.59 -15.84 -3.25
N PHE A 180 8.87 -14.56 -3.49
CA PHE A 180 7.87 -13.52 -3.83
C PHE A 180 7.90 -13.11 -5.30
N LEU A 181 8.81 -13.68 -6.10
CA LEU A 181 8.98 -13.46 -7.53
C LEU A 181 8.43 -14.66 -8.31
#